data_AF-A0A925E8A0-F1
#
_entry.id   AF-A0A925E8A0-F1
#
_cell.length_a   1.000
_cell.length_b   1.000
_cell.length_c   1.000
_cell.angle_alpha   90.00
_cell.angle_beta   90.00
_cell.angle_gamma   90.00
#
_symmetry.space_group_name_H-M   'P 1'
#
loop_
_entity.id
_entity.type
_entity.pdbx_description
1 polymer ?
#
loop_
_entity_poly.entity_id
_entity_poly.type
_entity_poly.pdbx_seq_one_letter_code
_entity_poly.pdbx_strand_id
1 'polypeptide(L)'
;MAFIDDNIIEALVSDDVDERKQAIKELVKSKNQAAISYLVEIERNDDDLDVQALARLGIANIKKYLADEKVNPAVRTTRGGLRYAVYEPDAEDDSDLLREQKMKAKAFFNDALERHQRGDDRKAAELLTKALKTNPALGRDPQVITMAGAITGDDGQDAIQKLMDQTRKEQVAAKRRLLDSVWTEALLDLGLYSVVTFGGVLAIILIVTPMVAAGLRGTYVDPSLSSVINGDFGTHLLLTLFTTLSLLVGLLLQDVFIHLVAVSFLGGEGRFPNLIRKTTVVNVVAFILAIVLFGVILWRLPNAENWLAQIARSAQVNASVSTVTDSVPLLAFGSLFASAAFLYFYSRAVGRTYRFGVTKGFFSLVIAAIIVQFVAALLSQIALTT
;
A
#
# COMPACT_ATOMS: atom_id res chain seq x y z
N MET A 1 27.99 9.18 45.57
CA MET A 1 28.04 9.04 44.10
C MET A 1 27.53 7.66 43.76
N ALA A 2 26.56 7.53 42.86
CA ALA A 2 26.20 6.22 42.33
C ALA A 2 27.36 5.75 41.44
N PHE A 3 27.85 4.54 41.66
CA PHE A 3 28.86 3.94 40.79
C PHE A 3 28.18 3.39 39.53
N ILE A 4 28.83 3.53 38.38
CA ILE A 4 28.42 2.85 37.14
C ILE A 4 28.97 1.43 37.23
N ASP A 5 28.16 0.43 36.88
CA ASP A 5 28.56 -0.97 36.89
C ASP A 5 29.64 -1.21 35.83
N ASP A 6 30.78 -1.81 36.23
CA ASP A 6 31.91 -2.07 35.35
C ASP A 6 31.53 -2.98 34.18
N ASN A 7 30.56 -3.88 34.38
CA ASN A 7 30.05 -4.75 33.30
C ASN A 7 29.38 -3.92 32.19
N ILE A 8 28.74 -2.79 32.53
CA ILE A 8 28.15 -1.90 31.53
C ILE A 8 29.27 -1.23 30.73
N ILE A 9 30.37 -0.84 31.38
CA ILE A 9 31.50 -0.20 30.69
C ILE A 9 32.20 -1.18 29.75
N GLU A 10 32.39 -2.44 30.18
CA GLU A 10 32.94 -3.50 29.34
C GLU A 10 32.06 -3.79 28.12
N ALA A 11 30.73 -3.80 28.30
CA ALA A 11 29.77 -3.99 27.21
C ALA A 11 29.78 -2.85 26.17
N LEU A 12 30.25 -1.64 26.50
CA LEU A 12 30.36 -0.52 25.55
C LEU A 12 31.50 -0.71 24.54
N VAL A 13 32.46 -1.59 24.82
CA VAL A 13 33.57 -1.91 23.91
C VAL A 13 33.44 -3.30 23.28
N SER A 14 32.28 -3.95 23.43
CA SER A 14 31.99 -5.23 22.79
C SER A 14 32.01 -5.10 21.26
N ASP A 15 32.51 -6.13 20.57
CA ASP A 15 32.44 -6.23 19.11
C ASP A 15 30.98 -6.31 18.62
N ASP A 16 30.05 -6.77 19.47
CA ASP A 16 28.63 -6.87 19.14
C ASP A 16 27.90 -5.51 19.26
N VAL A 17 27.35 -5.05 18.13
CA VAL A 17 26.60 -3.81 18.01
C VAL A 17 25.37 -3.78 18.93
N ASP A 18 24.68 -4.90 19.09
CA ASP A 18 23.46 -4.95 19.91
C ASP A 18 23.78 -4.88 21.41
N GLU A 19 24.92 -5.45 21.83
CA GLU A 19 25.42 -5.36 23.19
C GLU A 19 25.80 -3.91 23.55
N ARG A 20 26.51 -3.21 22.65
CA ARG A 20 26.82 -1.77 22.82
C ARG A 20 25.55 -0.93 22.92
N LYS A 21 24.56 -1.16 22.04
CA LYS A 21 23.26 -0.46 22.08
C LYS A 21 22.53 -0.69 23.40
N GLN A 22 22.61 -1.90 23.96
CA GLN A 22 21.99 -2.22 25.24
C GLN A 22 22.72 -1.55 26.42
N ALA A 23 24.05 -1.55 26.41
CA ALA A 23 24.87 -0.87 27.41
C ALA A 23 24.58 0.65 27.45
N ILE A 24 24.43 1.29 26.28
CA ILE A 24 24.02 2.71 26.20
C ILE A 24 22.67 2.96 26.87
N LYS A 25 21.68 2.08 26.65
CA LYS A 25 20.35 2.23 27.27
C LYS A 25 20.41 2.11 28.79
N GLU A 26 21.20 1.18 29.32
CA GLU A 26 21.39 1.03 30.77
C GLU A 26 22.15 2.22 31.36
N LEU A 27 23.17 2.76 30.66
CA LEU A 27 23.82 4.01 31.05
C LEU A 27 22.83 5.19 31.13
N VAL A 28 21.95 5.34 30.13
CA VAL A 28 20.93 6.41 30.12
C VAL A 28 19.94 6.25 31.26
N LYS A 29 19.52 5.01 31.55
CA LYS A 29 18.60 4.68 32.64
C LYS A 29 19.20 4.94 34.02
N SER A 30 20.52 4.79 34.17
CA SER A 30 21.24 5.13 35.41
C SER A 30 21.13 6.60 35.78
N LYS A 31 20.90 7.47 34.78
CA LYS A 31 20.80 8.94 34.92
C LYS A 31 22.01 9.56 35.63
N ASN A 32 23.15 8.89 35.59
CA ASN A 32 24.37 9.32 36.25
C ASN A 32 25.13 10.33 35.38
N GLN A 33 25.55 11.46 35.96
CA GLN A 33 26.38 12.44 35.26
C GLN A 33 27.68 11.86 34.74
N ALA A 34 28.28 10.91 35.46
CA ALA A 34 29.51 10.24 35.04
C ALA A 34 29.33 9.41 33.76
N ALA A 35 28.10 9.01 33.40
CA ALA A 35 27.83 8.25 32.19
C ALA A 35 28.03 9.10 30.92
N ILE A 36 27.94 10.43 31.03
CA ILE A 36 28.05 11.34 29.89
C ILE A 36 29.42 11.24 29.22
N SER A 37 30.51 11.10 29.97
CA SER A 37 31.85 11.00 29.38
C SER A 37 32.00 9.75 28.51
N TYR A 38 31.48 8.61 28.95
CA TYR A 38 31.50 7.36 28.18
C TYR A 38 30.66 7.48 26.91
N LEU A 39 29.46 8.07 26.99
CA LEU A 39 28.60 8.26 25.82
C LEU A 39 29.20 9.24 24.78
N VAL A 40 29.93 10.27 25.23
CA VAL A 40 30.61 11.22 24.32
C VAL A 40 31.75 10.55 23.57
N GLU A 41 32.46 9.62 24.21
CA GLU A 41 33.52 8.85 23.56
C GLU A 41 32.95 7.96 22.45
N ILE A 42 31.84 7.26 22.73
CA ILE A 42 31.13 6.43 21.76
C ILE A 42 30.57 7.25 20.61
N GLU A 43 29.96 8.41 20.89
CA GLU A 43 29.43 9.29 19.85
C GLU A 43 30.51 9.70 18.83
N ARG A 44 31.76 9.84 19.28
CA ARG A 44 32.88 10.27 18.44
C ARG A 44 33.59 9.14 17.72
N ASN A 45 33.71 7.98 18.37
CA ASN A 45 34.68 6.96 17.98
C ASN A 45 34.07 5.60 17.64
N ASP A 46 32.76 5.37 17.80
CA ASP A 46 32.14 4.09 17.40
C ASP A 46 32.04 3.99 15.87
N ASP A 47 32.30 2.81 15.30
CA ASP A 47 32.23 2.59 13.86
C ASP A 47 30.79 2.51 13.33
N ASP A 48 29.80 2.24 14.19
CA ASP A 48 28.39 2.10 13.81
C ASP A 48 27.60 3.41 14.01
N LEU A 49 26.98 3.90 12.93
CA LEU A 49 26.25 5.17 12.93
C LEU A 49 25.00 5.15 13.83
N ASP A 50 24.34 3.99 14.00
CA ASP A 50 23.17 3.89 14.88
C ASP A 50 23.59 3.95 16.35
N VAL A 51 24.75 3.36 16.69
CA VAL A 51 25.32 3.43 18.04
C VAL A 51 25.69 4.88 18.39
N GLN A 52 26.32 5.61 17.46
CA GLN A 52 26.61 7.05 17.64
C GLN A 52 25.32 7.88 17.86
N ALA A 53 24.29 7.65 17.04
CA ALA A 53 23.02 8.36 17.15
C ALA A 53 22.32 8.07 18.49
N LEU A 54 22.38 6.82 18.97
CA LEU A 54 21.81 6.42 20.24
C LEU A 54 22.56 7.06 21.42
N ALA A 55 23.90 7.12 21.35
CA ALA A 55 24.72 7.78 22.35
C ALA A 55 24.40 9.28 22.45
N ARG A 56 24.28 9.98 21.30
CA ARG A 56 23.86 11.39 21.24
C ARG A 56 22.51 11.63 21.91
N LEU A 57 21.52 10.78 21.61
CA LEU A 57 20.20 10.86 22.23
C LEU A 57 20.28 10.62 23.74
N GLY A 58 21.12 9.67 24.17
CA GLY A 58 21.36 9.35 25.56
C GLY A 58 21.94 10.51 26.36
N ILE A 59 22.95 11.19 25.82
CA ILE A 59 23.57 12.39 26.41
C ILE A 59 22.52 13.47 26.66
N ALA A 60 21.67 13.75 25.66
CA ALA A 60 20.61 14.75 25.78
C ALA A 60 19.61 14.41 26.90
N ASN A 61 19.26 13.13 27.03
CA ASN A 61 18.33 12.66 28.07
C ASN A 61 18.89 12.80 29.49
N ILE A 62 20.15 12.37 29.71
CA ILE A 62 20.80 12.49 31.01
C ILE A 62 20.96 13.97 31.40
N LYS A 63 21.41 14.84 30.47
CA LYS A 63 21.53 16.29 30.74
C LYS A 63 20.21 16.91 31.14
N LYS A 64 19.12 16.55 30.44
CA LYS A 64 17.77 17.01 30.79
C LYS A 64 17.38 16.58 32.20
N TYR A 65 17.59 15.31 32.55
CA TYR A 65 17.27 14.81 33.90
C TYR A 65 18.08 15.52 35.00
N LEU A 66 19.37 15.76 34.78
CA LEU A 66 20.22 16.46 35.75
C LEU A 66 19.87 17.95 35.89
N ALA A 67 19.44 18.58 34.80
CA ALA A 67 18.91 19.94 34.85
C ALA A 67 17.63 19.97 35.70
N ASP A 68 16.71 19.04 35.47
CA ASP A 68 15.47 18.91 36.25
C ASP A 68 15.75 18.63 37.74
N GLU A 69 16.78 17.83 38.07
CA GLU A 69 17.18 17.52 39.45
C GLU A 69 17.77 18.75 40.18
N LYS A 70 18.56 19.59 39.49
CA LYS A 70 19.16 20.80 40.08
C LYS A 70 18.15 21.90 40.38
N VAL A 71 17.10 22.00 39.58
CA VAL A 71 16.07 23.04 39.72
C VAL A 71 15.15 22.80 40.92
N ASN A 72 15.15 21.60 41.53
CA ASN A 72 14.25 21.33 42.66
C ASN A 72 14.79 20.31 43.70
N PRO A 73 15.84 20.66 44.47
CA PRO A 73 16.44 19.75 45.46
C PRO A 73 15.52 19.45 46.67
N ALA A 74 14.44 20.20 46.86
CA ALA A 74 13.59 20.13 48.06
C ALA A 74 12.42 19.13 47.97
N VAL A 75 12.12 18.56 46.81
CA VAL A 75 10.97 17.64 46.67
C VAL A 75 11.43 16.19 46.83
N ARG A 76 11.94 15.88 48.03
CA ARG A 76 12.33 14.51 48.40
C ARG A 76 11.75 14.06 49.73
N THR A 77 10.46 14.29 49.93
CA THR A 77 9.60 13.41 50.76
C THR A 77 8.15 13.72 50.44
N THR A 78 7.44 12.80 49.79
CA THR A 78 6.16 12.22 50.22
C THR A 78 5.46 11.59 49.03
N ARG A 79 5.23 10.30 49.20
CA ARG A 79 4.46 9.33 48.43
C ARG A 79 3.13 9.89 47.89
N GLY A 80 2.90 9.72 46.59
CA GLY A 80 1.55 9.61 46.00
C GLY A 80 0.88 10.93 45.62
N GLY A 81 1.12 11.39 44.38
CA GLY A 81 0.31 12.44 43.76
C GLY A 81 1.03 13.05 42.56
N LEU A 82 0.45 12.88 41.36
CA LEU A 82 0.84 13.61 40.15
C LEU A 82 0.86 15.12 40.44
N ARG A 83 2.04 15.69 40.64
CA ARG A 83 2.25 17.14 40.63
C ARG A 83 3.19 17.47 39.47
N TYR A 84 2.62 18.20 38.53
CA TYR A 84 3.26 18.71 37.33
C TYR A 84 4.43 19.62 37.70
N ALA A 85 5.58 19.34 37.09
CA ALA A 85 6.78 20.14 37.20
C ALA A 85 6.50 21.58 36.73
N VAL A 86 6.75 22.53 37.63
CA VAL A 86 6.90 23.95 37.32
C VAL A 86 8.15 24.07 36.44
N TYR A 87 7.95 24.41 35.17
CA TYR A 87 9.01 24.82 34.27
C TYR A 87 9.18 26.33 34.47
N GLU A 88 10.14 26.73 35.30
CA GLU A 88 10.69 28.07 35.22
C GLU A 88 11.69 28.09 34.06
N PRO A 89 11.48 28.96 33.05
CA PRO A 89 12.33 29.02 31.87
C PRO A 89 13.62 29.75 32.21
N ASP A 90 14.64 29.02 32.65
CA ASP A 90 15.99 29.57 32.72
C ASP A 90 16.73 29.38 31.39
N ALA A 91 17.03 30.54 30.80
CA ALA A 91 18.07 30.85 29.81
C ALA A 91 18.10 30.09 28.47
N GLU A 92 17.63 30.78 27.42
CA GLU A 92 18.23 30.81 26.07
C GLU A 92 18.87 29.52 25.53
N ASP A 93 18.08 28.47 25.29
CA ASP A 93 18.40 27.51 24.23
C ASP A 93 17.58 27.86 22.98
N ASP A 94 17.98 28.98 22.37
CA ASP A 94 17.51 29.49 21.10
C ASP A 94 18.06 28.64 19.94
N SER A 95 17.78 27.34 19.96
CA SER A 95 17.91 26.57 18.72
C SER A 95 16.95 27.16 17.70
N ASP A 96 17.47 27.53 16.52
CA ASP A 96 16.69 28.14 15.45
C ASP A 96 15.43 27.33 15.10
N LEU A 97 15.51 26.00 15.26
CA LEU A 97 14.39 25.07 15.10
C LEU A 97 13.25 25.32 16.09
N LEU A 98 13.56 25.60 17.37
CA LEU A 98 12.55 25.90 18.38
C LEU A 98 11.89 27.25 18.14
N ARG A 99 12.68 28.26 17.72
CA ARG A 99 12.16 29.56 17.27
C ARG A 99 11.23 29.39 16.06
N GLU A 100 11.63 28.59 15.07
CA GLU A 100 10.83 28.31 13.87
C GLU A 100 9.50 27.61 14.23
N GLN A 101 9.53 26.60 15.11
CA GLN A 101 8.32 25.91 15.58
C GLN A 101 7.38 26.86 16.33
N LYS A 102 7.92 27.71 17.23
CA LYS A 102 7.14 28.73 17.94
C LYS A 102 6.48 29.71 16.98
N MET A 103 7.21 30.18 15.97
CA MET A 103 6.67 31.09 14.94
C MET A 103 5.57 30.42 14.11
N LYS A 104 5.80 29.18 13.64
CA LYS A 104 4.79 28.42 12.88
C LYS A 104 3.53 28.16 13.70
N ALA A 105 3.68 27.77 14.97
CA ALA A 105 2.56 27.53 15.85
C ALA A 105 1.75 28.82 16.11
N LYS A 106 2.43 29.95 16.29
CA LYS A 106 1.79 31.27 16.44
C LYS A 106 1.06 31.71 15.17
N ALA A 107 1.61 31.44 13.99
CA ALA A 107 0.93 31.69 12.73
C ALA A 107 -0.39 30.89 12.63
N PHE A 108 -0.35 29.59 12.93
CA PHE A 108 -1.57 28.77 12.97
C PHE A 108 -2.59 29.27 14.00
N PHE A 109 -2.14 29.73 15.16
CA PHE A 109 -3.03 30.32 16.17
C PHE A 109 -3.71 31.60 15.68
N ASN A 110 -2.95 32.52 15.08
CA ASN A 110 -3.51 33.76 14.51
C ASN A 110 -4.52 33.47 13.40
N ASP A 111 -4.22 32.50 12.52
CA ASP A 111 -5.17 32.07 11.49
C ASP A 111 -6.44 31.47 12.12
N ALA A 112 -6.30 30.68 13.19
CA ALA A 112 -7.44 30.14 13.93
C ALA A 112 -8.32 31.25 14.52
N LEU A 113 -7.70 32.29 15.09
CA LEU A 113 -8.39 33.47 15.61
C LEU A 113 -9.19 34.18 14.52
N GLU A 114 -8.57 34.42 13.37
CA GLU A 114 -9.24 35.07 12.23
C GLU A 114 -10.43 34.24 11.70
N ARG A 115 -10.32 32.91 11.70
CA ARG A 115 -11.42 32.01 11.28
C ARG A 115 -12.59 32.03 12.24
N HIS A 116 -12.33 32.02 13.54
CA HIS A 116 -13.38 32.11 14.56
C HIS A 116 -14.08 33.47 14.54
N GLN A 117 -13.35 34.57 14.34
CA GLN A 117 -13.96 35.90 14.17
C GLN A 117 -14.91 35.98 12.96
N ARG A 118 -14.69 35.14 11.94
CA ARG A 118 -15.57 34.97 10.78
C ARG A 118 -16.71 33.97 11.02
N GLY A 119 -16.79 33.34 12.19
CA GLY A 119 -17.78 32.30 12.53
C GLY A 119 -17.47 30.91 11.96
N ASP A 120 -16.25 30.66 11.47
CA ASP A 120 -15.83 29.35 10.94
C ASP A 120 -15.11 28.52 12.03
N ASP A 121 -15.85 28.17 13.08
CA ASP A 121 -15.33 27.50 14.29
C ASP A 121 -14.69 26.14 13.98
N ARG A 122 -15.19 25.45 12.95
CA ARG A 122 -14.63 24.17 12.50
C ARG A 122 -13.21 24.34 11.98
N LYS A 123 -12.97 25.31 11.09
CA LYS A 123 -11.60 25.58 10.60
C LYS A 123 -10.72 26.18 11.69
N ALA A 124 -11.29 27.00 12.58
CA ALA A 124 -10.58 27.51 13.74
C ALA A 124 -10.07 26.35 14.62
N ALA A 125 -10.92 25.35 14.90
CA ALA A 125 -10.53 24.17 15.67
C ALA A 125 -9.39 23.37 15.03
N GLU A 126 -9.45 23.16 13.71
CA GLU A 126 -8.41 22.47 12.95
C GLU A 126 -7.06 23.20 13.02
N LEU A 127 -7.06 24.53 12.83
CA LEU A 127 -5.85 25.36 12.88
C LEU A 127 -5.29 25.46 14.30
N LEU A 128 -6.16 25.61 15.30
CA LEU A 128 -5.77 25.62 16.70
C LEU A 128 -5.14 24.29 17.12
N THR A 129 -5.69 23.17 16.64
CA THR A 129 -5.09 21.83 16.86
C THR A 129 -3.72 21.71 16.18
N LYS A 130 -3.53 22.28 14.99
CA LYS A 130 -2.21 22.32 14.32
C LYS A 130 -1.21 23.16 15.11
N ALA A 131 -1.64 24.30 15.67
CA ALA A 131 -0.82 25.13 16.53
C ALA A 131 -0.35 24.32 17.76
N LEU A 132 -1.26 23.65 18.46
CA LEU A 132 -0.97 22.81 19.63
C LEU A 132 -0.05 21.62 19.31
N LYS A 133 -0.22 20.97 18.15
CA LYS A 133 0.68 19.89 17.69
C LYS A 133 2.09 20.40 17.36
N THR A 134 2.19 21.63 16.84
CA THR A 134 3.46 22.25 16.45
C THR A 134 4.22 22.76 17.68
N ASN A 135 3.51 23.31 18.66
CA ASN A 135 4.07 23.74 19.93
C ASN A 135 3.12 23.36 21.09
N PRO A 136 3.35 22.22 21.76
CA PRO A 136 2.51 21.77 22.86
C PRO A 136 2.45 22.73 24.06
N ALA A 137 3.44 23.62 24.20
CA ALA A 137 3.45 24.62 25.27
C ALA A 137 2.31 25.65 25.13
N LEU A 138 1.78 25.86 23.91
CA LEU A 138 0.63 26.73 23.67
C LEU A 138 -0.63 26.27 24.42
N GLY A 139 -0.76 24.98 24.76
CA GLY A 139 -1.91 24.50 25.53
C GLY A 139 -2.00 25.08 26.95
N ARG A 140 -0.96 25.78 27.42
CA ARG A 140 -0.93 26.49 28.70
C ARG A 140 -1.14 27.99 28.56
N ASP A 141 -1.13 28.52 27.33
CA ASP A 141 -1.35 29.93 27.08
C ASP A 141 -2.81 30.28 27.40
N PRO A 142 -3.09 31.24 28.31
CA PRO A 142 -4.45 31.65 28.63
C PRO A 142 -5.28 32.02 27.41
N GLN A 143 -4.67 32.65 26.39
CA GLN A 143 -5.38 33.03 25.16
C GLN A 143 -5.82 31.81 24.36
N VAL A 144 -4.96 30.79 24.27
CA VAL A 144 -5.25 29.54 23.58
C VAL A 144 -6.32 28.75 24.32
N ILE A 145 -6.30 28.75 25.65
CA ILE A 145 -7.30 28.10 26.50
C ILE A 145 -8.67 28.78 26.32
N THR A 146 -8.74 30.11 26.42
CA THR A 146 -9.99 30.86 26.20
C THR A 146 -10.54 30.63 24.79
N MET A 147 -9.66 30.62 23.78
CA MET A 147 -10.05 30.35 22.41
C MET A 147 -10.58 28.93 22.22
N ALA A 148 -9.90 27.93 22.80
CA ALA A 148 -10.37 26.55 22.76
C ALA A 148 -11.73 26.41 23.45
N GLY A 149 -11.96 27.12 24.55
CA GLY A 149 -13.25 27.12 25.23
C GLY A 149 -14.35 27.76 24.39
N ALA A 150 -14.06 28.90 23.75
CA ALA A 150 -14.99 29.56 22.83
C ALA A 150 -15.40 28.65 21.66
N ILE A 151 -14.46 27.86 21.12
CA ILE A 151 -14.72 26.93 20.01
C ILE A 151 -15.48 25.68 20.46
N THR A 152 -15.15 25.13 21.64
CA THR A 152 -15.64 23.81 22.07
C THR A 152 -16.84 23.86 23.01
N GLY A 153 -17.12 25.03 23.60
CA GLY A 153 -18.15 25.23 24.62
C GLY A 153 -17.78 24.72 26.02
N ASP A 154 -16.54 24.28 26.22
CA ASP A 154 -16.03 23.78 27.49
C ASP A 154 -15.01 24.75 28.12
N ASP A 155 -14.72 24.61 29.40
CA ASP A 155 -13.80 25.51 30.10
C ASP A 155 -12.40 24.90 30.30
N GLY A 156 -11.40 25.77 30.32
CA GLY A 156 -10.05 25.42 30.79
C GLY A 156 -9.32 24.38 29.95
N GLN A 157 -8.66 23.44 30.63
CA GLN A 157 -7.84 22.40 29.98
C GLN A 157 -8.69 21.32 29.29
N ASP A 158 -9.95 21.13 29.72
CA ASP A 158 -10.86 20.15 29.13
C ASP A 158 -11.22 20.54 27.69
N ALA A 159 -11.34 21.85 27.43
CA ALA A 159 -11.52 22.40 26.08
C ALA A 159 -10.37 22.02 25.13
N ILE A 160 -9.12 22.12 25.60
CA ILE A 160 -7.93 21.75 24.83
C ILE A 160 -7.91 20.25 24.52
N GLN A 161 -8.23 19.42 25.51
CA GLN A 161 -8.26 17.97 25.34
C GLN A 161 -9.36 17.54 24.36
N LYS A 162 -10.57 18.09 24.50
CA LYS A 162 -11.69 17.83 23.60
C LYS A 162 -11.41 18.26 22.17
N LEU A 163 -10.77 19.41 21.98
CA LEU A 163 -10.36 19.90 20.66
C LEU A 163 -9.40 18.91 19.95
N MET A 164 -8.40 18.41 20.69
CA MET A 164 -7.46 17.42 20.16
C MET A 164 -8.14 16.08 19.84
N ASP A 165 -9.07 15.64 20.68
CA ASP A 165 -9.81 14.39 20.50
C ASP A 165 -10.84 14.46 19.37
N GLN A 166 -11.59 15.56 19.25
CA GLN A 166 -12.52 15.79 18.15
C GLN A 166 -11.79 15.80 16.82
N THR A 167 -10.69 16.54 16.71
CA THR A 167 -9.90 16.59 15.48
C THR A 167 -9.32 15.21 15.15
N ARG A 168 -8.91 14.42 16.15
CA ARG A 168 -8.44 13.04 15.94
C ARG A 168 -9.58 12.15 15.42
N LYS A 169 -10.77 12.23 16.02
CA LYS A 169 -11.95 11.47 15.57
C LYS A 169 -12.37 11.86 14.16
N GLU A 170 -12.38 13.15 13.84
CA GLU A 170 -12.69 13.65 12.50
C GLU A 170 -11.64 13.23 11.48
N GLN A 171 -10.35 13.25 11.81
CA GLN A 171 -9.29 12.76 10.93
C GLN A 171 -9.42 11.25 10.67
N VAL A 172 -9.79 10.47 11.69
CA VAL A 172 -10.06 9.03 11.53
C VAL A 172 -11.32 8.81 10.70
N ALA A 173 -12.39 9.57 10.93
CA ALA A 173 -13.63 9.48 10.16
C ALA A 173 -13.43 9.91 8.71
N ALA A 174 -12.68 10.98 8.45
CA ALA A 174 -12.30 11.43 7.12
C ALA A 174 -11.42 10.39 6.42
N LYS A 175 -10.45 9.80 7.12
CA LYS A 175 -9.64 8.70 6.59
C LYS A 175 -10.49 7.49 6.24
N ARG A 176 -11.48 7.14 7.07
CA ARG A 176 -12.47 6.07 6.77
C ARG A 176 -13.32 6.40 5.54
N ARG A 177 -13.87 7.62 5.45
CA ARG A 177 -14.63 8.06 4.25
C ARG A 177 -13.79 8.02 2.98
N LEU A 178 -12.51 8.39 3.06
CA LEU A 178 -11.56 8.27 1.95
C LEU A 178 -11.27 6.81 1.61
N LEU A 179 -11.17 5.93 2.61
CA LEU A 179 -11.03 4.48 2.39
C LEU A 179 -12.27 3.91 1.68
N ASP A 180 -13.48 4.27 2.11
CA ASP A 180 -14.72 3.79 1.49
C ASP A 180 -14.87 4.29 0.04
N SER A 181 -14.50 5.55 -0.24
CA SER A 181 -14.47 6.09 -1.62
C SER A 181 -13.52 5.29 -2.51
N VAL A 182 -12.32 5.01 -2.02
CA VAL A 182 -11.28 4.32 -2.79
C VAL A 182 -11.65 2.86 -3.11
N TRP A 183 -12.32 2.16 -2.20
CA TRP A 183 -12.84 0.82 -2.47
C TRP A 183 -14.02 0.82 -3.43
N THR A 184 -14.93 1.79 -3.29
CA THR A 184 -16.08 1.94 -4.20
C THR A 184 -15.60 2.23 -5.63
N GLU A 185 -14.62 3.11 -5.80
CA GLU A 185 -13.98 3.39 -7.09
C GLU A 185 -13.30 2.16 -7.69
N ALA A 186 -12.53 1.40 -6.90
CA ALA A 186 -11.86 0.20 -7.41
C ALA A 186 -12.84 -0.93 -7.78
N LEU A 187 -13.92 -1.10 -7.02
CA LEU A 187 -14.99 -2.05 -7.36
C LEU A 187 -15.76 -1.62 -8.61
N LEU A 188 -15.96 -0.31 -8.80
CA LEU A 188 -16.58 0.23 -10.01
C LEU A 188 -15.69 0.02 -11.24
N ASP A 189 -14.38 0.28 -11.13
CA ASP A 189 -13.40 0.00 -12.19
C ASP A 189 -13.39 -1.49 -12.54
N LEU A 190 -13.39 -2.36 -11.53
CA LEU A 190 -13.50 -3.80 -11.74
C LEU A 190 -14.81 -4.19 -12.40
N GLY A 191 -15.95 -3.64 -11.95
CA GLY A 191 -17.26 -3.88 -12.56
C GLY A 191 -17.30 -3.47 -14.03
N LEU A 192 -16.71 -2.32 -14.36
CA LEU A 192 -16.58 -1.84 -15.74
C LEU A 192 -15.71 -2.80 -16.57
N TYR A 193 -14.60 -3.28 -16.02
CA TYR A 193 -13.78 -4.32 -16.65
C TYR A 193 -14.58 -5.59 -16.94
N SER A 194 -15.38 -6.06 -15.99
CA SER A 194 -16.25 -7.23 -16.17
C SER A 194 -17.19 -7.02 -17.33
N VAL A 195 -17.83 -5.85 -17.42
CA VAL A 195 -18.80 -5.54 -18.48
C VAL A 195 -18.10 -5.49 -19.84
N VAL A 196 -16.95 -4.83 -19.94
CA VAL A 196 -16.17 -4.76 -21.20
C VAL A 196 -15.69 -6.14 -21.62
N THR A 197 -15.17 -6.93 -20.68
CA THR A 197 -14.68 -8.29 -20.95
C THR A 197 -15.84 -9.22 -21.33
N PHE A 198 -16.94 -9.19 -20.57
CA PHE A 198 -18.16 -9.94 -20.87
C PHE A 198 -18.69 -9.61 -22.25
N GLY A 199 -18.87 -8.31 -22.54
CA GLY A 199 -19.38 -7.84 -23.82
C GLY A 199 -18.47 -8.23 -24.98
N GLY A 200 -17.15 -8.12 -24.81
CA GLY A 200 -16.21 -8.54 -25.85
C GLY A 200 -16.14 -10.05 -26.05
N VAL A 201 -16.11 -10.86 -24.99
CA VAL A 201 -16.15 -12.33 -25.10
C VAL A 201 -17.46 -12.78 -25.72
N LEU A 202 -18.59 -12.21 -25.30
CA LEU A 202 -19.89 -12.49 -25.89
C LEU A 202 -19.93 -12.11 -27.37
N ALA A 203 -19.41 -10.95 -27.76
CA ALA A 203 -19.34 -10.54 -29.16
C ALA A 203 -18.45 -11.48 -29.98
N ILE A 204 -17.29 -11.90 -29.44
CA ILE A 204 -16.42 -12.89 -30.08
C ILE A 204 -17.19 -14.20 -30.27
N ILE A 205 -17.85 -14.72 -29.23
CA ILE A 205 -18.61 -15.97 -29.34
C ILE A 205 -19.72 -15.82 -30.39
N LEU A 206 -20.50 -14.74 -30.36
CA LEU A 206 -21.62 -14.54 -31.30
C LEU A 206 -21.16 -14.34 -32.75
N ILE A 207 -19.96 -13.82 -33.00
CA ILE A 207 -19.44 -13.60 -34.36
C ILE A 207 -18.65 -14.81 -34.84
N VAL A 208 -17.75 -15.35 -34.00
CA VAL A 208 -16.83 -16.44 -34.38
C VAL A 208 -17.57 -17.77 -34.47
N THR A 209 -18.51 -18.05 -33.57
CA THR A 209 -19.26 -19.34 -33.60
C THR A 209 -19.98 -19.57 -34.93
N PRO A 210 -20.78 -18.63 -35.48
CA PRO A 210 -21.42 -18.84 -36.78
C PRO A 210 -20.42 -18.90 -37.94
N MET A 211 -19.30 -18.16 -37.88
CA MET A 211 -18.26 -18.25 -38.91
C MET A 211 -17.59 -19.63 -38.91
N VAL A 212 -17.24 -20.16 -37.74
CA VAL A 212 -16.69 -21.51 -37.57
C VAL A 212 -17.72 -22.56 -38.00
N ALA A 213 -18.98 -22.41 -37.60
CA ALA A 213 -20.05 -23.30 -37.98
C ALA A 213 -20.25 -23.35 -39.51
N ALA A 214 -20.22 -22.19 -40.17
CA ALA A 214 -20.33 -22.09 -41.63
C ALA A 214 -19.15 -22.78 -42.34
N GLY A 215 -17.92 -22.59 -41.86
CA GLY A 215 -16.73 -23.24 -42.41
C GLY A 215 -16.68 -24.76 -42.18
N LEU A 216 -17.41 -25.28 -41.19
CA LEU A 216 -17.50 -26.72 -40.88
C LEU A 216 -18.68 -27.43 -41.56
N ARG A 217 -19.56 -26.72 -42.29
CA ARG A 217 -20.67 -27.33 -43.05
C ARG A 217 -20.09 -28.22 -44.15
N GLY A 218 -20.01 -29.53 -43.88
CA GLY A 218 -19.49 -30.55 -44.79
C GLY A 218 -18.45 -31.50 -44.18
N THR A 219 -17.99 -31.24 -42.96
CA THR A 219 -17.06 -32.12 -42.22
C THR A 219 -17.77 -32.82 -41.06
N TYR A 220 -17.31 -34.03 -40.68
CA TYR A 220 -17.75 -34.72 -39.47
C TYR A 220 -17.43 -33.84 -38.25
N VAL A 221 -18.45 -33.24 -37.63
CA VAL A 221 -18.31 -32.45 -36.41
C VAL A 221 -18.44 -33.38 -35.22
N ASP A 222 -17.46 -33.41 -34.33
CA ASP A 222 -17.51 -34.09 -33.04
C ASP A 222 -18.81 -33.73 -32.29
N PRO A 223 -19.54 -34.71 -31.73
CA PRO A 223 -20.77 -34.47 -30.96
C PRO A 223 -20.62 -33.39 -29.87
N SER A 224 -19.44 -33.26 -29.25
CA SER A 224 -19.15 -32.24 -28.23
C SER A 224 -19.12 -30.80 -28.78
N LEU A 225 -18.74 -30.62 -30.05
CA LEU A 225 -18.81 -29.33 -30.74
C LEU A 225 -20.19 -29.06 -31.33
N SER A 226 -20.94 -30.11 -31.65
CA SER A 226 -22.30 -29.96 -32.17
C SER A 226 -23.25 -29.29 -31.16
N SER A 227 -23.05 -29.53 -29.85
CA SER A 227 -23.81 -28.84 -28.79
C SER A 227 -23.39 -27.38 -28.60
N VAL A 228 -22.20 -27.00 -29.08
CA VAL A 228 -21.71 -25.61 -29.07
C VAL A 228 -22.09 -24.87 -30.37
N ILE A 229 -22.30 -25.59 -31.47
CA ILE A 229 -22.69 -24.98 -32.74
C ILE A 229 -24.21 -24.91 -32.88
N ASN A 230 -24.90 -25.94 -32.41
CA ASN A 230 -26.36 -26.06 -32.44
C ASN A 230 -26.98 -25.83 -31.05
N GLY A 231 -26.19 -25.40 -30.07
CA GLY A 231 -26.68 -25.10 -28.74
C GLY A 231 -27.72 -24.00 -28.78
N ASP A 232 -28.77 -24.14 -27.98
CA ASP A 232 -29.71 -23.06 -27.77
C ASP A 232 -28.96 -21.82 -27.23
N PHE A 233 -29.36 -20.64 -27.68
CA PHE A 233 -28.75 -19.36 -27.28
C PHE A 233 -28.64 -19.23 -25.75
N GLY A 234 -29.62 -19.77 -25.01
CA GLY A 234 -29.60 -19.79 -23.55
C GLY A 234 -28.39 -20.55 -22.97
N THR A 235 -28.00 -21.67 -23.57
CA THR A 235 -26.83 -22.46 -23.12
C THR A 235 -25.54 -21.69 -23.35
N HIS A 236 -25.41 -21.03 -24.50
CA HIS A 236 -24.26 -20.18 -24.81
C HIS A 236 -24.14 -18.99 -23.87
N LEU A 237 -25.25 -18.33 -23.58
CA LEU A 237 -25.28 -17.19 -22.66
C LEU A 237 -24.83 -17.63 -21.25
N LEU A 238 -25.36 -18.74 -20.73
CA LEU A 238 -24.99 -19.26 -19.42
C LEU A 238 -23.51 -19.67 -19.35
N LEU A 239 -23.00 -20.38 -20.35
CA LEU A 239 -21.60 -20.77 -20.40
C LEU A 239 -20.68 -19.55 -20.47
N THR A 240 -21.05 -18.54 -21.27
CA THR A 240 -20.29 -17.28 -21.39
C THR A 240 -20.27 -16.52 -20.06
N LEU A 241 -21.41 -16.46 -19.38
CA LEU A 241 -21.54 -15.80 -18.08
C LEU A 241 -20.70 -16.52 -17.01
N PHE A 242 -20.77 -17.85 -16.95
CA PHE A 242 -19.97 -18.64 -16.02
C PHE A 242 -18.46 -18.50 -16.28
N THR A 243 -18.06 -18.54 -17.54
CA THR A 243 -16.65 -18.38 -17.94
C THR A 243 -16.16 -16.98 -17.59
N THR A 244 -16.96 -15.94 -17.86
CA THR A 244 -16.59 -14.56 -17.55
C THR A 244 -16.50 -14.31 -16.04
N LEU A 245 -17.45 -14.87 -15.27
CA LEU A 245 -17.42 -14.80 -13.81
C LEU A 245 -16.17 -15.52 -13.26
N SER A 246 -15.84 -16.69 -13.81
CA SER A 246 -14.64 -17.45 -13.42
C SER A 246 -13.36 -16.67 -13.72
N LEU A 247 -13.27 -16.03 -14.89
CA LEU A 247 -12.14 -15.17 -15.25
C LEU A 247 -12.02 -13.96 -14.32
N LEU A 248 -13.14 -13.33 -13.96
CA LEU A 248 -13.16 -12.22 -13.02
C LEU A 248 -12.66 -12.64 -11.64
N VAL A 249 -13.16 -13.75 -11.11
CA VAL A 249 -12.71 -14.29 -9.82
C VAL A 249 -11.24 -14.64 -9.87
N GLY A 250 -10.76 -15.26 -10.96
CA GLY A 250 -9.36 -15.57 -11.17
C GLY A 250 -8.47 -14.33 -11.18
N LEU A 251 -8.87 -13.26 -11.87
CA LEU A 251 -8.15 -11.99 -11.90
C LEU A 251 -8.11 -11.28 -10.56
N LEU A 252 -9.25 -11.25 -9.84
CA LEU A 252 -9.31 -10.72 -8.48
C LEU A 252 -8.35 -11.46 -7.55
N LEU A 253 -8.39 -12.79 -7.58
CA LEU A 253 -7.52 -13.63 -6.77
C LEU A 253 -6.05 -13.38 -7.11
N GLN A 254 -5.72 -13.28 -8.40
CA GLN A 254 -4.38 -12.95 -8.86
C GLN A 254 -3.93 -11.58 -8.35
N ASP A 255 -4.75 -10.53 -8.45
CA ASP A 255 -4.42 -9.20 -7.93
C ASP A 255 -4.21 -9.22 -6.41
N VAL A 256 -5.00 -9.99 -5.66
CA VAL A 256 -4.82 -10.18 -4.21
C VAL A 256 -3.44 -10.76 -3.91
N PHE A 257 -3.04 -11.82 -4.62
CA PHE A 257 -1.72 -12.40 -4.42
C PHE A 257 -0.58 -11.47 -4.85
N ILE A 258 -0.74 -10.72 -5.95
CA ILE A 258 0.23 -9.70 -6.35
C ILE A 258 0.40 -8.66 -5.24
N HIS A 259 -0.68 -8.21 -4.62
CA HIS A 259 -0.63 -7.27 -3.51
C HIS A 259 0.08 -7.84 -2.28
N LEU A 260 -0.28 -9.06 -1.88
CA LEU A 260 0.36 -9.74 -0.75
C LEU A 260 1.87 -9.92 -0.99
N VAL A 261 2.27 -10.34 -2.19
CA VAL A 261 3.68 -10.49 -2.54
C VAL A 261 4.41 -9.14 -2.52
N ALA A 262 3.81 -8.13 -3.15
CA ALA A 262 4.39 -6.80 -3.25
C ALA A 262 4.61 -6.14 -1.88
N VAL A 263 3.64 -6.23 -0.97
CA VAL A 263 3.72 -5.61 0.37
C VAL A 263 4.56 -6.46 1.32
N SER A 264 4.30 -7.78 1.41
CA SER A 264 4.90 -8.63 2.44
C SER A 264 6.33 -9.07 2.12
N PHE A 265 6.65 -9.34 0.85
CA PHE A 265 7.96 -9.90 0.48
C PHE A 265 8.89 -8.84 -0.13
N LEU A 266 8.34 -7.86 -0.86
CA LEU A 266 9.16 -6.90 -1.61
C LEU A 266 9.22 -5.51 -0.97
N GLY A 267 8.53 -5.29 0.16
CA GLY A 267 8.52 -4.03 0.91
C GLY A 267 7.83 -2.88 0.18
N GLY A 268 6.86 -3.18 -0.67
CA GLY A 268 6.15 -2.21 -1.50
C GLY A 268 5.18 -1.31 -0.71
N GLU A 269 5.27 0.00 -0.92
CA GLU A 269 4.33 0.97 -0.35
C GLU A 269 3.18 1.23 -1.33
N GLY A 270 2.16 0.39 -1.32
CA GLY A 270 1.00 0.51 -2.21
C GLY A 270 -0.29 0.03 -1.58
N ARG A 271 -1.42 0.51 -2.10
CA ARG A 271 -2.76 0.10 -1.68
C ARG A 271 -3.39 -0.79 -2.74
N PHE A 272 -4.11 -1.83 -2.30
CA PHE A 272 -4.76 -2.79 -3.20
C PHE A 272 -5.73 -2.15 -4.20
N PRO A 273 -6.60 -1.18 -3.85
CA PRO A 273 -7.46 -0.50 -4.81
C PRO A 273 -6.69 0.17 -5.97
N ASN A 274 -5.51 0.74 -5.69
CA ASN A 274 -4.66 1.35 -6.72
C ASN A 274 -4.03 0.30 -7.64
N LEU A 275 -3.84 -0.94 -7.16
CA LEU A 275 -3.42 -2.05 -8.00
C LEU A 275 -4.52 -2.38 -9.00
N ILE A 276 -5.72 -2.69 -8.50
CA ILE A 276 -6.90 -3.04 -9.32
C ILE A 276 -7.11 -2.00 -10.42
N ARG A 277 -7.15 -0.72 -10.07
CA ARG A 277 -7.37 0.36 -11.04
C ARG A 277 -6.36 0.35 -12.18
N LYS A 278 -5.07 0.16 -11.89
CA LYS A 278 -4.02 0.18 -12.91
C LYS A 278 -3.95 -1.12 -13.71
N THR A 279 -4.11 -2.28 -13.06
CA THR A 279 -4.10 -3.59 -13.74
C THR A 279 -5.32 -3.73 -14.64
N THR A 280 -6.47 -3.25 -14.19
CA THR A 280 -7.72 -3.18 -14.98
C THR A 280 -7.52 -2.43 -16.28
N VAL A 281 -6.97 -1.22 -16.25
CA VAL A 281 -6.73 -0.44 -17.48
C VAL A 281 -5.80 -1.19 -18.44
N VAL A 282 -4.73 -1.80 -17.93
CA VAL A 282 -3.81 -2.61 -18.76
C VAL A 282 -4.55 -3.81 -19.37
N ASN A 283 -5.39 -4.50 -18.60
CA ASN A 283 -6.17 -5.64 -19.09
C ASN A 283 -7.20 -5.22 -20.15
N VAL A 284 -7.95 -4.12 -19.95
CA VAL A 284 -8.88 -3.58 -20.95
C VAL A 284 -8.15 -3.28 -22.25
N VAL A 285 -7.04 -2.54 -22.19
CA VAL A 285 -6.28 -2.15 -23.37
C VAL A 285 -5.72 -3.38 -24.08
N ALA A 286 -5.16 -4.33 -23.34
CA ALA A 286 -4.65 -5.58 -23.90
C ALA A 286 -5.75 -6.39 -24.58
N PHE A 287 -6.94 -6.44 -23.98
CA PHE A 287 -8.09 -7.15 -24.52
C PHE A 287 -8.63 -6.49 -25.80
N ILE A 288 -8.77 -5.17 -25.83
CA ILE A 288 -9.16 -4.43 -27.03
C ILE A 288 -8.13 -4.64 -28.14
N LEU A 289 -6.83 -4.54 -27.83
CA LEU A 289 -5.76 -4.81 -28.79
C LEU A 289 -5.81 -6.24 -29.32
N ALA A 290 -6.10 -7.22 -28.46
CA ALA A 290 -6.27 -8.61 -28.87
C ALA A 290 -7.45 -8.78 -29.84
N ILE A 291 -8.59 -8.15 -29.58
CA ILE A 291 -9.76 -8.16 -30.47
C ILE A 291 -9.40 -7.53 -31.83
N VAL A 292 -8.78 -6.35 -31.82
CA VAL A 292 -8.40 -5.64 -33.06
C VAL A 292 -7.39 -6.47 -33.85
N LEU A 293 -6.36 -6.99 -33.19
CA LEU A 293 -5.35 -7.83 -33.84
C LEU A 293 -5.98 -9.08 -34.44
N PHE A 294 -6.86 -9.75 -33.70
CA PHE A 294 -7.60 -10.91 -34.18
C PHE A 294 -8.46 -10.56 -35.40
N GLY A 295 -9.21 -9.46 -35.36
CA GLY A 295 -10.00 -8.98 -36.50
C GLY A 295 -9.15 -8.65 -37.73
N VAL A 296 -7.99 -8.02 -37.55
CA VAL A 296 -7.05 -7.72 -38.64
C VAL A 296 -6.47 -9.01 -39.24
N ILE A 297 -6.12 -9.99 -38.41
CA ILE A 297 -5.64 -11.30 -38.86
C ILE A 297 -6.73 -11.98 -39.69
N LEU A 298 -7.96 -12.04 -39.20
CA LEU A 298 -9.09 -12.62 -39.94
C LEU A 298 -9.34 -11.90 -41.26
N TRP A 299 -9.25 -10.57 -41.29
CA TRP A 299 -9.44 -9.79 -42.52
C TRP A 299 -8.32 -9.98 -43.55
N ARG A 300 -7.08 -10.19 -43.09
CA ARG A 300 -5.90 -10.30 -43.96
C ARG A 300 -5.63 -11.69 -44.50
N LEU A 301 -6.18 -12.74 -43.87
CA LEU A 301 -5.98 -14.11 -44.33
C LEU A 301 -6.94 -14.44 -45.49
N PRO A 302 -6.46 -14.57 -46.75
CA PRO A 302 -7.28 -15.13 -47.82
C PRO A 302 -7.68 -16.55 -47.40
N ASN A 303 -8.98 -16.86 -47.46
CA ASN A 303 -9.56 -18.10 -46.92
C ASN A 303 -9.48 -18.25 -45.40
N ALA A 304 -9.69 -17.18 -44.63
CA ALA A 304 -9.80 -17.25 -43.17
C ALA A 304 -10.76 -18.36 -42.68
N GLU A 305 -11.82 -18.66 -43.44
CA GLU A 305 -12.75 -19.78 -43.20
C GLU A 305 -12.03 -21.14 -43.20
N ASN A 306 -11.16 -21.39 -44.19
CA ASN A 306 -10.38 -22.63 -44.30
C ASN A 306 -9.34 -22.73 -43.19
N TRP A 307 -8.73 -21.60 -42.81
CA TRP A 307 -7.74 -21.54 -41.73
C TRP A 307 -8.38 -21.81 -40.35
N LEU A 308 -9.52 -21.16 -40.05
CA LEU A 308 -10.29 -21.45 -38.84
C LEU A 308 -10.76 -22.91 -38.79
N ALA A 309 -11.22 -23.45 -39.93
CA ALA A 309 -11.59 -24.86 -40.03
C ALA A 309 -10.38 -25.80 -39.85
N GLN A 310 -9.17 -25.42 -40.26
CA GLN A 310 -7.95 -26.19 -39.98
C GLN A 310 -7.62 -26.19 -38.48
N ILE A 311 -7.73 -25.06 -37.79
CA ILE A 311 -7.51 -24.99 -36.33
C ILE A 311 -8.54 -25.87 -35.61
N ALA A 312 -9.82 -25.72 -35.94
CA ALA A 312 -10.89 -26.51 -35.33
C ALA A 312 -10.67 -28.01 -35.55
N ARG A 313 -10.24 -28.41 -36.76
CA ARG A 313 -9.86 -29.80 -37.07
C ARG A 313 -8.62 -30.26 -36.30
N SER A 314 -7.60 -29.41 -36.15
CA SER A 314 -6.38 -29.72 -35.38
C SER A 314 -6.64 -29.84 -33.88
N ALA A 315 -7.69 -29.19 -33.35
CA ALA A 315 -8.11 -29.34 -31.97
C ALA A 315 -8.92 -30.63 -31.73
N GLN A 316 -9.61 -31.16 -32.76
CA GLN A 316 -10.39 -32.39 -32.70
C GLN A 316 -9.55 -33.65 -32.91
N VAL A 317 -8.62 -33.61 -33.84
CA VAL A 317 -7.72 -34.74 -34.08
C VAL A 317 -6.58 -34.59 -33.09
N ASN A 318 -6.28 -35.61 -32.29
CA ASN A 318 -4.97 -35.78 -31.60
C ASN A 318 -3.84 -35.90 -32.67
N ALA A 319 -3.78 -34.97 -33.60
CA ALA A 319 -2.91 -34.98 -34.75
C ALA A 319 -1.53 -34.64 -34.25
N SER A 320 -0.62 -35.59 -34.41
CA SER A 320 0.82 -35.36 -34.35
C SER A 320 1.18 -34.07 -35.09
N VAL A 321 1.91 -33.20 -34.39
CA VAL A 321 2.28 -31.80 -34.65
C VAL A 321 2.85 -31.48 -36.05
N SER A 322 3.03 -32.45 -36.94
CA SER A 322 3.82 -32.33 -38.16
C SER A 322 3.18 -31.58 -39.35
N THR A 323 1.87 -31.30 -39.33
CA THR A 323 1.18 -30.67 -40.50
C THR A 323 0.82 -29.20 -40.33
N VAL A 324 1.24 -28.56 -39.24
CA VAL A 324 0.99 -27.12 -38.98
C VAL A 324 2.26 -26.29 -39.11
N THR A 325 3.13 -26.57 -40.10
CA THR A 325 4.48 -25.99 -40.15
C THR A 325 4.56 -24.61 -40.79
N ASP A 326 3.63 -24.22 -41.68
CA ASP A 326 3.91 -23.09 -42.58
C ASP A 326 3.29 -21.75 -42.12
N SER A 327 2.27 -21.77 -41.25
CA SER A 327 1.60 -20.56 -40.73
C SER A 327 1.71 -20.36 -39.21
N VAL A 328 2.17 -21.38 -38.48
CA VAL A 328 2.43 -21.31 -37.03
C VAL A 328 3.56 -20.37 -36.64
N PRO A 329 4.68 -20.26 -37.40
CA PRO A 329 5.80 -19.46 -36.96
C PRO A 329 5.43 -17.98 -36.76
N LEU A 330 4.68 -17.38 -37.68
CA LEU A 330 4.31 -15.95 -37.60
C LEU A 330 3.38 -15.64 -36.42
N LEU A 331 2.39 -16.51 -36.17
CA LEU A 331 1.45 -16.35 -35.05
C LEU A 331 2.11 -16.63 -33.71
N ALA A 332 2.97 -17.64 -33.63
CA ALA A 332 3.76 -17.92 -32.43
C ALA A 332 4.73 -16.77 -32.12
N PHE A 333 5.33 -16.17 -33.16
CA PHE A 333 6.18 -14.99 -32.99
C PHE A 333 5.38 -13.77 -32.53
N GLY A 334 4.24 -13.51 -33.17
CA GLY A 334 3.36 -12.40 -32.82
C GLY A 334 2.79 -12.52 -31.40
N SER A 335 2.36 -13.72 -31.00
CA SER A 335 1.86 -13.97 -29.65
C SER A 335 2.95 -13.82 -28.61
N LEU A 336 4.18 -14.26 -28.88
CA LEU A 336 5.32 -14.09 -27.97
C LEU A 336 5.61 -12.60 -27.73
N PHE A 337 5.64 -11.77 -28.78
CA PHE A 337 5.83 -10.33 -28.62
C PHE A 337 4.66 -9.66 -27.89
N ALA A 338 3.42 -10.04 -28.21
CA ALA A 338 2.25 -9.52 -27.52
C ALA A 338 2.26 -9.88 -26.03
N SER A 339 2.61 -11.12 -25.68
CA SER A 339 2.75 -11.59 -24.31
C SER A 339 3.90 -10.89 -23.59
N ALA A 340 5.05 -10.70 -24.23
CA ALA A 340 6.19 -9.97 -23.64
C ALA A 340 5.84 -8.48 -23.40
N ALA A 341 5.17 -7.84 -24.36
CA ALA A 341 4.70 -6.46 -24.22
C ALA A 341 3.68 -6.34 -23.08
N PHE A 342 2.69 -7.24 -23.05
CA PHE A 342 1.70 -7.29 -21.98
C PHE A 342 2.37 -7.45 -20.61
N LEU A 343 3.25 -8.44 -20.49
CA LEU A 343 4.01 -8.71 -19.26
C LEU A 343 4.83 -7.48 -18.84
N TYR A 344 5.48 -6.78 -19.76
CA TYR A 344 6.21 -5.55 -19.46
C TYR A 344 5.29 -4.44 -18.94
N PHE A 345 4.19 -4.15 -19.63
CA PHE A 345 3.26 -3.10 -19.22
C PHE A 345 2.57 -3.41 -17.90
N TYR A 346 2.20 -4.67 -17.69
CA TYR A 346 1.60 -5.14 -16.46
C TYR A 346 2.61 -5.06 -15.31
N SER A 347 3.85 -5.53 -15.49
CA SER A 347 4.94 -5.39 -14.52
C SER A 347 5.22 -3.93 -14.18
N ARG A 348 5.19 -3.04 -15.18
CA ARG A 348 5.35 -1.59 -14.99
C ARG A 348 4.19 -0.98 -14.21
N ALA A 349 2.96 -1.41 -14.44
CA ALA A 349 1.78 -0.95 -13.70
C ALA A 349 1.91 -1.32 -12.21
N VAL A 350 2.25 -2.58 -11.92
CA VAL A 350 2.48 -3.06 -10.54
C VAL A 350 3.65 -2.31 -9.89
N GLY A 351 4.79 -2.23 -10.57
CA GLY A 351 5.99 -1.53 -10.08
C GLY A 351 5.74 -0.06 -9.71
N ARG A 352 4.90 0.63 -10.49
CA ARG A 352 4.47 2.01 -10.21
C ARG A 352 3.48 2.11 -9.06
N THR A 353 2.68 1.08 -8.79
CA THR A 353 1.72 1.08 -7.68
C THR A 353 2.41 0.93 -6.33
N TYR A 354 3.51 0.18 -6.28
CA TYR A 354 4.25 -0.10 -5.04
C TYR A 354 5.61 0.59 -4.95
N ARG A 355 5.92 1.50 -5.89
CA ARG A 355 7.13 2.34 -5.91
C ARG A 355 8.47 1.59 -5.98
N PHE A 356 8.49 0.37 -6.50
CA PHE A 356 9.70 -0.47 -6.50
C PHE A 356 10.24 -0.83 -7.89
N GLY A 357 9.72 -0.19 -8.95
CA GLY A 357 10.21 -0.35 -10.33
C GLY A 357 9.67 -1.59 -11.07
N VAL A 358 9.98 -1.70 -12.37
CA VAL A 358 9.43 -2.74 -13.26
C VAL A 358 9.90 -4.14 -12.87
N THR A 359 11.18 -4.30 -12.49
CA THR A 359 11.79 -5.60 -12.18
C THR A 359 11.12 -6.27 -10.98
N LYS A 360 10.95 -5.54 -9.87
CA LYS A 360 10.20 -6.05 -8.70
C LYS A 360 8.71 -6.25 -9.02
N GLY A 361 8.16 -5.44 -9.92
CA GLY A 361 6.83 -5.68 -10.49
C GLY A 361 6.75 -7.05 -11.16
N PHE A 362 7.67 -7.36 -12.06
CA PHE A 362 7.74 -8.66 -12.70
C PHE A 362 7.86 -9.82 -11.71
N PHE A 363 8.77 -9.73 -10.73
CA PHE A 363 8.90 -10.76 -9.69
C PHE A 363 7.62 -10.98 -8.89
N SER A 364 6.90 -9.90 -8.55
CA SER A 364 5.61 -10.02 -7.86
C SER A 364 4.58 -10.80 -8.69
N LEU A 365 4.58 -10.64 -10.02
CA LEU A 365 3.70 -11.39 -10.92
C LEU A 365 4.07 -12.87 -10.97
N VAL A 366 5.35 -13.18 -11.10
CA VAL A 366 5.83 -14.57 -11.18
C VAL A 366 5.48 -15.33 -9.91
N ILE A 367 5.78 -14.75 -8.74
CA ILE A 367 5.50 -15.38 -7.45
C ILE A 367 3.98 -15.52 -7.25
N ALA A 368 3.21 -14.48 -7.54
CA ALA A 368 1.75 -14.54 -7.44
C ALA A 368 1.16 -15.61 -8.36
N ALA A 369 1.66 -15.74 -9.60
CA ALA A 369 1.21 -16.76 -10.54
C ALA A 369 1.51 -18.18 -10.03
N ILE A 370 2.68 -18.42 -9.45
CA ILE A 370 3.03 -19.71 -8.84
C ILE A 370 2.06 -20.04 -7.70
N ILE A 371 1.76 -19.06 -6.82
CA ILE A 371 0.83 -19.26 -5.70
C ILE A 371 -0.59 -19.55 -6.22
N VAL A 372 -1.08 -18.79 -7.20
CA VAL A 372 -2.41 -19.02 -7.81
C VAL A 372 -2.51 -20.41 -8.41
N GLN A 373 -1.49 -20.87 -9.14
CA GLN A 373 -1.48 -22.22 -9.72
C GLN A 373 -1.48 -23.31 -8.66
N PHE A 374 -0.72 -23.12 -7.58
CA PHE A 374 -0.72 -24.05 -6.45
C PHE A 374 -2.09 -24.13 -5.77
N VAL A 375 -2.73 -22.98 -5.51
CA VAL A 375 -4.07 -22.91 -4.93
C VAL A 375 -5.11 -23.56 -5.84
N ALA A 376 -5.04 -23.29 -7.15
CA ALA A 376 -5.94 -23.90 -8.13
C ALA A 376 -5.79 -25.43 -8.17
N ALA A 377 -4.55 -25.94 -8.17
CA ALA A 377 -4.28 -27.38 -8.11
C ALA A 377 -4.84 -28.02 -6.84
N LEU A 378 -4.67 -27.37 -5.69
CA LEU A 378 -5.19 -27.84 -4.40
C LEU A 378 -6.72 -27.88 -4.40
N LEU A 379 -7.38 -26.81 -4.87
CA LEU A 379 -8.85 -26.76 -4.97
C LEU A 379 -9.40 -27.82 -5.92
N SER A 380 -8.71 -28.05 -7.04
CA SER A 380 -9.07 -29.12 -7.99
C SER A 380 -8.96 -30.50 -7.34
N GLN A 381 -7.94 -30.75 -6.52
CA GLN A 381 -7.83 -32.03 -5.80
C GLN A 381 -8.95 -32.21 -4.78
N ILE A 382 -9.27 -31.16 -4.00
CA ILE A 382 -10.36 -31.20 -3.02
C ILE A 382 -11.69 -31.53 -3.73
N ALA A 383 -11.99 -30.84 -4.83
CA ALA A 383 -13.21 -31.04 -5.60
C ALA A 383 -13.34 -32.46 -6.20
N LEU A 384 -12.23 -33.16 -6.45
CA LEU A 384 -12.25 -34.55 -6.91
C LEU A 384 -12.46 -35.56 -5.77
N THR A 385 -12.20 -35.15 -4.53
CA THR A 385 -12.33 -36.03 -3.34
C THR A 385 -13.66 -35.87 -2.60
N THR A 386 -14.38 -34.79 -2.85
CA THR A 386 -15.74 -34.52 -2.33
C THR A 386 -16.78 -34.90 -3.35
#